data_AF-A0A0D0KMR9-F1
#
_entry.id   AF-A0A0D0KMR9-F1
#
_cell.length_a   1.000
_cell.length_b   1.000
_cell.length_c   1.000
_cell.angle_alpha   90.00
_cell.angle_beta   90.00
_cell.angle_gamma   90.00
#
_symmetry.space_group_name_H-M   'P 1'
#
loop_
_entity.id
_entity.type
_entity.pdbx_description
1 polymer ?
#
loop_
_entity_poly.entity_id
_entity_poly.type
_entity_poly.pdbx_seq_one_letter_code
_entity_poly.pdbx_strand_id
1 'polypeptide(L)' 'MDLLRDETGKVQNTPLIGFQVVNILGVLAVVKLDFQQDDGIPVSVQVSVTAQQCRELARQLLYQAEVLELERPTPPQ' A
#
# COMPACT_ATOMS: atom_id res chain seq x y z
N MET A 1 4.52 -8.80 -18.33
CA MET A 1 4.64 -9.34 -16.95
C MET A 1 3.54 -8.69 -16.14
N ASP A 2 2.71 -9.48 -15.47
CA ASP A 2 1.77 -8.96 -14.48
C ASP A 2 2.57 -8.62 -13.22
N LEU A 3 2.85 -7.34 -12.98
CA LEU A 3 3.74 -6.87 -11.89
C LEU A 3 3.24 -7.29 -10.50
N LEU A 4 1.98 -7.71 -10.40
CA LEU A 4 1.36 -8.12 -9.14
C LEU A 4 1.54 -9.61 -8.85
N ARG A 5 1.96 -10.42 -9.82
CA ARG A 5 2.03 -11.88 -9.66
C ARG A 5 3.45 -12.41 -9.82
N ASP A 6 3.82 -13.35 -8.95
CA ASP A 6 5.09 -14.07 -9.05
C ASP A 6 5.08 -15.12 -10.19
N GLU A 7 6.20 -15.81 -10.36
CA GLU A 7 6.36 -16.89 -11.35
C GLU A 7 5.39 -18.07 -11.12
N THR A 8 4.79 -18.16 -9.94
CA THR A 8 3.77 -19.16 -9.58
C THR A 8 2.34 -18.67 -9.81
N GLY A 9 2.16 -17.41 -10.26
CA GLY A 9 0.87 -16.79 -10.50
C GLY A 9 0.18 -16.28 -9.24
N LYS A 10 0.84 -16.35 -8.08
CA LYS A 10 0.33 -15.82 -6.81
C LYS A 10 0.59 -14.33 -6.71
N VAL A 11 -0.31 -13.62 -6.06
CA VAL A 11 -0.12 -12.19 -5.81
C VAL A 11 1.05 -12.01 -4.85
N GLN A 12 2.05 -11.22 -5.24
CA GLN A 12 3.13 -10.83 -4.36
C GLN A 12 2.59 -9.82 -3.34
N ASN A 13 2.58 -10.18 -2.05
CA ASN A 13 1.99 -9.35 -1.00
C ASN A 13 2.83 -9.35 0.29
N THR A 14 3.92 -8.58 0.29
CA THR A 14 4.67 -8.34 1.54
C THR A 14 3.84 -7.48 2.49
N PRO A 15 3.64 -7.88 3.77
CA PRO A 15 2.83 -7.13 4.72
C PRO A 15 3.36 -5.71 4.95
N LEU A 16 2.49 -4.71 4.77
CA LEU A 16 2.77 -3.33 5.16
C LEU A 16 2.68 -3.21 6.68
N ILE A 17 3.75 -2.75 7.33
CA ILE A 17 3.82 -2.56 8.79
C ILE A 17 3.68 -1.11 9.21
N GLY A 18 3.93 -0.17 8.30
CA GLY A 18 3.80 1.25 8.58
C GLY A 18 3.95 2.10 7.33
N PHE A 19 3.49 3.34 7.41
CA PHE A 19 3.75 4.34 6.39
C PHE A 19 3.91 5.72 7.00
N GLN A 20 4.66 6.58 6.31
CA GLN A 20 4.87 7.98 6.66
C GLN A 20 4.77 8.84 5.41
N VAL A 21 4.26 10.07 5.57
CA VAL A 21 4.14 11.03 4.47
C VAL A 21 4.75 12.35 4.89
N VAL A 22 5.64 12.89 4.05
CA VAL A 22 6.26 14.20 4.26
C VAL A 22 6.02 15.06 3.02
N ASN A 23 5.50 16.27 3.23
CA ASN A 23 5.37 17.25 2.17
C ASN A 23 6.71 17.98 1.95
N ILE A 24 7.16 18.06 0.70
CA ILE A 24 8.34 18.83 0.30
C ILE A 24 7.88 20.10 -0.39
N LEU A 25 7.94 21.21 0.34
CA LEU A 25 7.77 22.58 -0.15
C LEU A 25 6.49 22.83 -0.97
N GLY A 26 5.42 22.08 -0.71
CA GLY A 26 4.13 22.22 -1.40
C GLY A 26 4.10 21.68 -2.83
N VAL A 27 5.19 21.09 -3.33
CA VAL A 27 5.31 20.63 -4.74
C VAL A 27 5.10 19.13 -4.87
N LEU A 28 5.75 18.35 -3.98
CA LEU A 28 5.67 16.89 -3.96
C LEU A 28 5.46 16.41 -2.53
N ALA A 29 4.89 15.22 -2.38
CA ALA A 29 4.94 14.47 -1.13
C ALA A 29 5.83 13.24 -1.32
N VAL A 30 6.65 12.94 -0.32
CA VAL A 30 7.35 11.65 -0.23
C VAL A 30 6.56 10.75 0.69
N VAL A 31 6.19 9.58 0.18
CA VAL A 31 5.53 8.52 0.94
C VAL A 31 6.56 7.44 1.18
N LYS A 32 6.86 7.17 2.46
CA LYS A 32 7.66 6.02 2.91
C LYS A 32 6.71 4.90 3.32
N LEU A 33 6.92 3.72 2.75
CA LEU A 33 6.19 2.49 3.07
C LEU A 33 7.18 1.51 3.68
N ASP A 34 6.85 0.98 4.84
CA ASP A 34 7.67 0.00 5.57
C ASP A 34 6.99 -1.37 5.49
N PHE A 35 7.74 -2.39 5.05
CA PHE A 35 7.26 -3.75 4.83
C PHE A 35 8.03 -4.75 5.70
N GLN A 36 7.36 -5.80 6.16
CA GLN A 36 7.99 -6.90 6.87
C GLN A 36 8.36 -8.02 5.89
N GLN A 37 9.66 -8.30 5.75
CA GLN A 37 10.14 -9.46 4.99
C GLN A 37 10.24 -10.71 5.86
N ASP A 38 10.29 -11.87 5.20
CA ASP A 38 10.33 -13.19 5.85
C ASP A 38 11.60 -13.41 6.68
N ASP A 39 12.68 -12.68 6.38
CA ASP A 39 13.95 -12.72 7.12
C ASP A 39 13.96 -11.83 8.38
N GLY A 40 12.86 -11.11 8.64
CA GLY A 40 12.70 -10.20 9.77
C GLY A 40 13.37 -8.83 9.60
N ILE A 41 13.99 -8.55 8.45
CA ILE A 41 14.59 -7.26 8.15
C ILE A 41 13.51 -6.37 7.50
N PRO A 42 13.13 -5.23 8.11
CA PRO A 42 12.15 -4.34 7.51
C PRO A 42 12.74 -3.67 6.27
N VAL A 43 12.00 -3.69 5.17
CA VAL A 43 12.36 -3.00 3.93
C VAL A 43 11.47 -1.79 3.74
N SER A 44 12.09 -0.66 3.44
CA SER A 44 11.40 0.60 3.16
C SER A 44 11.44 0.93 1.68
N VAL A 45 10.29 1.28 1.11
CA VAL A 45 10.19 1.90 -0.23
C VAL A 45 9.77 3.35 -0.06
N GLN A 46 10.44 4.27 -0.76
CA GLN A 46 10.06 5.68 -0.78
C GLN A 46 9.66 6.08 -2.19
N VAL A 47 8.50 6.73 -2.32
CA VAL A 47 7.99 7.24 -3.59
C VAL A 47 7.67 8.72 -3.49
N SER A 48 8.03 9.46 -4.53
CA SER A 48 7.64 10.87 -4.70
C SER A 48 6.36 10.94 -5.51
N VAL A 49 5.36 11.62 -4.98
CA VAL A 49 4.04 11.75 -5.60
C VAL A 49 3.62 13.21 -5.67
N THR A 50 2.95 13.56 -6.77
CA THR A 50 2.32 14.87 -6.96
C THR A 50 1.00 14.96 -6.19
N ALA A 51 0.47 16.18 -6.03
CA ALA A 51 -0.85 16.39 -5.42
C ALA A 51 -1.98 15.62 -6.15
N GLN A 52 -1.91 15.47 -7.47
CA GLN A 52 -2.87 14.68 -8.23
C GLN A 52 -2.75 13.20 -7.91
N GLN A 53 -1.53 12.65 -7.90
CA GLN A 53 -1.28 11.25 -7.55
C GLN A 53 -1.67 10.93 -6.10
N CYS A 54 -1.45 11.85 -5.16
CA CYS A 54 -1.94 11.69 -3.78
C CYS A 54 -3.46 11.52 -3.72
N ARG A 55 -4.21 12.35 -4.46
CA ARG A 55 -5.68 12.26 -4.50
C ARG A 55 -6.15 10.94 -5.12
N GLU A 56 -5.47 10.50 -6.18
CA GLU A 56 -5.80 9.25 -6.84
C GLU A 56 -5.51 8.03 -5.95
N LEU A 57 -4.35 7.99 -5.30
CA LEU A 57 -4.00 6.96 -4.32
C LEU A 57 -5.01 6.91 -3.18
N ALA A 58 -5.35 8.06 -2.60
CA ALA A 58 -6.31 8.15 -1.51
C ALA A 58 -7.68 7.60 -1.92
N ARG A 59 -8.17 7.94 -3.12
CA ARG A 59 -9.46 7.45 -3.64
C ARG A 59 -9.45 5.93 -3.83
N GLN A 60 -8.38 5.39 -4.42
CA GLN A 60 -8.27 3.94 -4.65
C GLN A 60 -8.19 3.17 -3.32
N LEU A 61 -7.38 3.64 -2.37
CA LEU A 61 -7.25 3.01 -1.06
C LEU A 61 -8.55 3.08 -0.25
N LEU A 62 -9.27 4.20 -0.29
CA LEU A 62 -10.57 4.34 0.37
C LEU A 62 -11.57 3.32 -0.18
N TYR A 63 -11.69 3.22 -1.50
CA TYR A 63 -12.57 2.26 -2.14
C TYR A 63 -12.20 0.80 -1.79
N GLN A 64 -10.91 0.46 -1.75
CA GLN A 64 -10.48 -0.88 -1.33
C GLN A 64 -10.79 -1.15 0.14
N ALA A 65 -10.69 -0.15 1.02
CA ALA A 65 -11.07 -0.31 2.42
C ALA A 65 -12.56 -0.65 2.55
N GLU A 66 -13.43 0.05 1.81
CA GLU A 66 -14.87 -0.24 1.79
C GLU A 66 -15.17 -1.68 1.33
N VAL A 67 -14.51 -2.14 0.26
CA VAL A 67 -14.65 -3.53 -0.23
C VAL A 67 -14.22 -4.52 0.84
N LEU A 68 -13.04 -4.33 1.45
CA LEU A 68 -12.52 -5.22 2.49
C LEU A 68 -13.41 -5.27 3.74
N GLU A 69 -14.04 -4.15 4.09
CA GLU A 69 -14.98 -4.09 5.20
C GLU A 69 -16.28 -4.86 4.91
N LEU A 70 -16.78 -4.80 3.67
CA LEU A 70 -17.97 -5.53 3.22
C LEU A 70 -17.71 -7.03 3.07
N GLU A 71 -16.52 -7.42 2.62
CA GLU A 71 -16.12 -8.82 2.40
C GLU A 71 -15.64 -9.52 3.68
N ARG A 72 -15.58 -8.82 4.82
CA ARG A 72 -15.26 -9.46 6.09
C ARG A 72 -16.26 -10.58 6.38
N PRO A 73 -15.83 -11.83 6.53
CA PRO A 73 -16.74 -12.90 6.93
C PRO A 73 -17.34 -12.54 8.29
N THR A 74 -18.67 -12.51 8.37
CA THR A 74 -19.38 -12.40 9.64
C THR A 74 -18.97 -13.57 10.52
N PRO A 75 -18.63 -13.35 11.81
CA PRO A 75 -18.34 -14.45 12.71
C PRO A 75 -19.54 -15.41 12.73
N PRO A 76 -19.33 -16.73 12.70
CA PRO A 76 -20.43 -17.67 12.90
C PRO A 76 -21.10 -17.37 14.26
N GLN A 77 -22.42 -17.19 14.23
CA GLN A 77 -23.27 -16.95 15.40
C GLN A 77 -23.33 -18.17 16.31
#